data_AF-A0A2J0MEI3-F1
#
_entry.id   AF-A0A2J0MEI3-F1
#
_cell.length_a   1.000
_cell.length_b   1.000
_cell.length_c   1.000
_cell.angle_alpha   90.00
_cell.angle_beta   90.00
_cell.angle_gamma   90.00
#
_symmetry.space_group_name_H-M   'P 1'
#
loop_
_entity.id
_entity.type
_entity.pdbx_description
1 polymer ?
#
loop_
_entity_poly.entity_id
_entity_poly.type
_entity_poly.pdbx_seq_one_letter_code
_entity_poly.pdbx_strand_id
1 'polypeptide(L)'
;MIRKILIKQKIKDANFFVEPDEIFLDSKNLQNFDLQQFEGRIEKPISKKTILFIGIFFLLFLGMFSSRLGYLQIQKGEAYLDRSKNNTLEKQIIFSNRGIIYDRNKIELAWNKEGEELSTTIRTYLSPG
;
A
#
# COMPACT_ATOMS: atom_id res chain seq x y z
N MET A 1 -30.89 13.02 12.48
CA MET A 1 -30.42 11.75 13.07
C MET A 1 -29.16 11.92 13.97
N ILE A 2 -28.93 13.07 14.63
CA ILE A 2 -27.63 13.38 15.30
C ILE A 2 -27.78 13.82 16.80
N ARG A 3 -29.00 13.99 17.33
CA ARG A 3 -29.21 14.68 18.63
C ARG A 3 -29.07 13.84 19.91
N LYS A 4 -28.74 12.55 19.87
CA LYS A 4 -28.82 11.65 21.04
C LYS A 4 -27.50 11.35 21.79
N ILE A 5 -26.41 12.07 21.53
CA ILE A 5 -25.09 11.74 22.13
C ILE A 5 -24.84 12.43 23.50
N LEU A 6 -25.72 13.33 23.96
CA LEU A 6 -25.48 14.16 25.16
C LEU A 6 -26.41 13.89 26.36
N ILE A 7 -27.07 12.74 26.44
CA ILE A 7 -27.84 12.40 27.64
C ILE A 7 -26.92 11.65 28.60
N LYS A 8 -26.25 12.39 29.48
CA LYS A 8 -25.65 11.85 30.69
C LYS A 8 -26.82 11.39 31.58
N GLN A 9 -27.20 10.12 31.47
CA GLN A 9 -28.13 9.51 32.43
C GLN A 9 -27.41 9.46 33.77
N LYS A 10 -27.60 10.50 34.57
CA LYS A 10 -27.25 10.50 35.98
C LYS A 10 -28.26 9.57 36.63
N ILE A 11 -27.89 8.30 36.80
CA ILE A 11 -28.64 7.37 37.64
C ILE A 11 -28.72 8.06 39.01
N LYS A 12 -29.94 8.46 39.39
CA LYS A 12 -30.21 8.91 40.73
C LYS A 12 -30.28 7.63 41.55
N ASP A 13 -29.25 7.38 42.35
CA ASP A 13 -29.30 6.32 43.35
C ASP A 13 -30.50 6.60 44.26
N ALA A 14 -31.58 5.88 44.02
CA ALA A 14 -32.74 5.81 44.88
C ALA A 14 -32.72 4.40 45.45
N ASN A 15 -32.41 4.32 46.76
CA ASN A 15 -32.39 3.15 47.64
C ASN A 15 -30.99 2.57 47.89
N PHE A 16 -30.38 3.05 48.98
CA PHE A 16 -29.17 2.50 49.61
C PHE A 16 -29.46 1.22 50.42
N PHE A 17 -30.72 0.74 50.42
CA PHE A 17 -31.11 -0.49 51.09
C PHE A 17 -31.08 -1.63 50.06
N VAL A 18 -30.05 -2.45 50.15
CA VAL A 18 -29.92 -3.68 49.35
C VAL A 18 -30.71 -4.76 50.08
N GLU A 19 -31.76 -5.28 49.47
CA GLU A 19 -32.57 -6.34 50.05
C GLU A 19 -31.76 -7.67 50.04
N PRO A 20 -31.82 -8.50 51.09
CA PRO A 20 -31.03 -9.73 51.16
C PRO A 20 -31.22 -10.63 49.93
N ASP A 21 -32.43 -10.69 49.39
CA ASP A 21 -32.78 -11.53 48.25
C ASP A 21 -32.07 -11.09 46.95
N GLU A 22 -31.74 -9.80 46.80
CA GLU A 22 -30.95 -9.28 45.67
C GLU A 22 -29.49 -9.74 45.76
N ILE A 23 -28.92 -9.81 46.97
CA ILE A 23 -27.56 -10.33 47.23
C ILE A 23 -27.51 -11.84 46.92
N PHE A 24 -28.54 -12.58 47.30
CA PHE A 24 -28.61 -14.02 47.06
C PHE A 24 -28.85 -14.36 45.59
N LEU A 25 -29.60 -13.54 44.83
CA LEU A 25 -29.79 -13.73 43.39
C LEU A 25 -28.46 -13.62 42.62
N ASP A 26 -27.60 -12.67 42.98
CA ASP A 26 -26.31 -12.41 42.32
C ASP A 26 -25.24 -13.47 42.68
N SER A 27 -25.33 -14.05 43.88
CA SER A 27 -24.43 -15.14 44.34
C SER A 27 -24.57 -16.44 43.53
N LYS A 28 -25.62 -16.58 42.70
CA LYS A 28 -25.88 -17.80 41.93
C LYS A 28 -25.07 -17.88 40.62
N ASN A 29 -24.35 -16.81 40.24
CA ASN A 29 -23.58 -16.74 39.00
C ASN A 29 -22.05 -16.70 39.21
N LEU A 30 -21.55 -17.39 40.24
CA LEU A 30 -20.14 -17.31 40.68
C LEU A 30 -19.13 -18.05 39.78
N GLN A 31 -19.56 -18.91 38.85
CA GLN A 31 -18.67 -19.97 38.32
C GLN A 31 -18.29 -19.83 36.83
N ASN A 32 -18.99 -19.05 36.02
CA ASN A 32 -18.73 -18.95 34.57
C ASN A 32 -18.28 -17.55 34.12
N PHE A 33 -17.31 -16.95 34.82
CA PHE A 33 -16.71 -15.71 34.34
C PHE A 33 -15.94 -15.95 33.04
N ASP A 34 -16.35 -15.28 31.96
CA ASP A 34 -15.56 -15.25 30.73
C ASP A 34 -14.36 -14.31 30.92
N LEU A 35 -13.23 -14.91 31.27
CA LEU A 35 -11.96 -14.20 31.46
C LEU A 35 -11.45 -13.55 30.17
N GLN A 36 -11.86 -14.04 28.99
CA GLN A 36 -11.51 -13.43 27.70
C GLN A 36 -12.26 -12.11 27.49
N GLN A 37 -13.45 -11.98 28.07
CA GLN A 37 -14.24 -10.75 28.08
C GLN A 37 -13.96 -9.87 29.31
N PHE A 38 -12.94 -10.21 30.11
CA PHE A 38 -12.54 -9.48 31.31
C PHE A 38 -13.61 -9.42 32.41
N GLU A 39 -14.51 -10.39 32.46
CA GLU A 39 -15.50 -10.49 33.53
C GLU A 39 -14.85 -10.71 34.90
N GLY A 40 -15.47 -10.19 35.97
CA GLY A 40 -14.94 -10.29 37.34
C GLY A 40 -13.72 -9.40 37.63
N ARG A 41 -13.32 -8.51 36.71
CA ARG A 41 -12.21 -7.55 36.91
C ARG A 41 -12.72 -6.10 36.82
N ILE A 42 -12.16 -5.22 37.64
CA ILE A 42 -12.44 -3.77 37.55
C ILE A 42 -11.64 -3.19 36.38
N GLU A 43 -12.31 -2.89 35.26
CA GLU A 43 -11.69 -2.19 34.14
C GLU A 43 -11.52 -0.69 34.43
N LYS A 44 -10.41 -0.11 33.97
CA LYS A 44 -10.18 1.34 34.04
C LYS A 44 -10.51 1.95 32.67
N PRO A 45 -11.50 2.86 32.56
CA PRO A 45 -11.83 3.47 31.29
C PRO A 45 -10.66 4.29 30.76
N ILE A 46 -10.43 4.23 29.45
CA ILE A 46 -9.40 5.02 28.78
C ILE A 46 -9.67 6.50 29.02
N SER A 47 -8.66 7.22 29.50
CA SER A 47 -8.81 8.64 29.77
C SER A 47 -8.99 9.43 28.46
N LYS A 48 -9.92 10.40 28.46
CA LYS A 48 -10.11 11.30 27.30
C LYS A 48 -8.83 12.06 26.91
N LYS A 49 -7.96 12.31 27.88
CA LYS A 49 -6.65 12.94 27.66
C LYS A 49 -5.75 12.05 26.81
N THR A 50 -5.71 10.75 27.10
CA THR A 50 -4.94 9.76 26.32
C THR A 50 -5.38 9.74 24.86
N ILE A 51 -6.69 9.74 24.61
CA ILE A 51 -7.26 9.79 23.25
C ILE A 51 -6.85 11.10 22.54
N LEU A 52 -6.94 12.23 23.23
CA LEU A 52 -6.53 13.53 22.69
C LEU A 52 -5.05 13.57 22.33
N PHE A 53 -4.16 13.08 23.22
CA PHE A 53 -2.72 13.03 22.97
C PHE A 53 -2.37 12.17 21.76
N ILE A 54 -2.99 10.99 21.65
CA ILE A 54 -2.82 10.11 20.49
C ILE A 54 -3.34 10.78 19.21
N GLY A 55 -4.49 11.47 19.28
CA GLY A 55 -5.02 12.22 18.15
C GLY A 55 -4.06 13.32 17.67
N ILE A 56 -3.53 14.11 18.60
CA ILE A 56 -2.53 15.16 18.30
C ILE A 56 -1.27 14.55 17.71
N PHE A 57 -0.79 13.44 18.28
CA PHE A 57 0.37 12.72 17.78
C PHE A 57 0.19 12.33 16.30
N PHE A 58 -0.91 11.65 15.96
CA PHE A 58 -1.17 11.29 14.56
C PHE A 58 -1.35 12.50 13.65
N LEU A 59 -1.96 13.58 14.14
CA LEU A 59 -2.14 14.81 13.37
C LEU A 59 -0.81 15.49 13.04
N LEU A 60 0.15 15.48 13.97
CA LEU A 60 1.52 15.97 13.72
C LEU A 60 2.23 15.14 12.65
N PHE A 61 2.13 13.81 12.72
CA PHE A 61 2.70 12.93 11.69
C PHE A 61 2.06 13.17 10.33
N LEU A 62 0.73 13.31 10.29
CA LEU A 62 0.02 13.62 9.06
C LEU A 62 0.50 14.95 8.46
N GLY A 63 0.67 15.99 9.29
CA GLY A 63 1.20 17.28 8.86
C GLY A 63 2.63 17.17 8.31
N MET A 64 3.50 16.45 9.01
CA MET A 64 4.89 16.20 8.58
C MET A 64 4.94 15.48 7.22
N PHE A 65 4.18 14.39 7.06
CA PHE A 65 4.16 13.65 5.80
C PHE A 65 3.49 14.43 4.66
N SER A 66 2.43 15.19 4.95
CA SER A 66 1.78 16.05 3.96
C SER A 66 2.71 17.16 3.47
N SER A 67 3.47 17.78 4.38
CA SER A 67 4.49 18.77 4.03
C SER A 67 5.59 18.16 3.14
N ARG A 68 6.08 16.97 3.53
CA ARG A 68 7.08 16.24 2.73
C ARG A 68 6.55 15.87 1.35
N LEU A 69 5.31 15.39 1.27
CA LEU A 69 4.64 15.05 0.03
C LEU A 69 4.51 16.28 -0.87
N GLY A 70 4.05 17.41 -0.32
CA GLY A 70 3.96 18.69 -1.03
C GLY A 70 5.31 19.15 -1.58
N TYR A 71 6.39 19.03 -0.80
CA TYR A 71 7.74 19.32 -1.27
C TYR A 71 8.16 18.43 -2.46
N LEU A 72 7.88 17.12 -2.39
CA LEU A 72 8.22 16.20 -3.48
C LEU A 72 7.39 16.47 -4.74
N GLN A 73 6.09 16.70 -4.60
CA GLN A 73 5.18 16.85 -5.74
C GLN A 73 5.18 18.24 -6.35
N ILE A 74 5.22 19.31 -5.54
CA ILE A 74 5.13 20.69 -6.04
C ILE A 74 6.52 21.21 -6.39
N GLN A 75 7.49 21.14 -5.46
CA GLN A 75 8.79 21.74 -5.67
C GLN A 75 9.72 20.88 -6.54
N LYS A 76 9.66 19.55 -6.38
CA LYS A 76 10.50 18.60 -7.14
C LYS A 76 9.74 17.77 -8.16
N GLY A 77 8.46 18.08 -8.40
CA GLY A 77 7.59 17.26 -9.24
C GLY A 77 8.13 17.11 -10.67
N GLU A 78 8.48 18.22 -11.30
CA GLU A 78 9.01 18.24 -12.67
C GLU A 78 10.28 17.40 -12.80
N ALA A 79 11.25 17.62 -11.92
CA ALA A 79 12.51 16.86 -11.91
C ALA A 79 12.31 15.35 -11.72
N TYR A 80 11.33 14.93 -10.92
CA TYR A 80 11.02 13.50 -10.75
C TYR A 80 10.20 12.92 -11.90
N LEU A 81 9.35 13.73 -12.53
CA LEU A 81 8.60 13.35 -13.71
C LEU A 81 9.53 13.09 -14.90
N ASP A 82 10.51 13.96 -15.12
CA ASP A 82 11.50 13.77 -16.19
C ASP A 82 12.37 12.54 -15.96
N ARG A 83 12.80 12.31 -14.71
CA ARG A 83 13.49 11.07 -14.34
C ARG A 83 12.64 9.83 -14.58
N SER A 84 11.34 9.89 -14.31
CA SER A 84 10.43 8.77 -14.57
C SER A 84 10.25 8.52 -16.07
N LYS A 85 10.12 9.57 -16.88
CA LYS A 85 10.02 9.44 -18.35
C LYS A 85 11.27 8.80 -18.94
N ASN A 86 12.44 9.23 -18.47
CA ASN A 86 13.73 8.70 -18.91
C ASN A 86 14.04 7.31 -18.37
N ASN A 87 13.27 6.80 -17.39
CA ASN A 87 13.34 5.44 -16.89
C ASN A 87 12.32 4.52 -17.59
N THR A 88 12.13 4.73 -18.90
CA THR A 88 11.36 3.82 -19.73
C THR A 88 12.28 2.74 -20.25
N LEU A 89 11.94 1.48 -19.99
CA LEU A 89 12.67 0.34 -20.53
C LEU A 89 12.39 0.24 -22.03
N GLU A 90 13.34 0.67 -22.85
CA GLU A 90 13.26 0.50 -24.30
C GLU A 90 13.50 -0.96 -24.67
N LYS A 91 12.49 -1.61 -25.25
CA LYS A 91 12.62 -2.97 -25.80
C LYS A 91 13.14 -2.86 -27.22
N GLN A 92 14.45 -3.02 -27.40
CA GLN A 92 15.01 -3.15 -28.74
C GLN A 92 14.89 -4.61 -29.20
N ILE A 93 14.35 -4.81 -30.41
CA ILE A 93 14.34 -6.12 -31.06
C ILE A 93 15.72 -6.35 -31.65
N ILE A 94 16.43 -7.35 -31.15
CA ILE A 94 17.71 -7.78 -31.73
C ILE A 94 17.40 -8.80 -32.81
N PHE A 95 17.56 -8.42 -34.08
CA PHE A 95 17.42 -9.35 -35.19
C PHE A 95 18.67 -10.23 -35.30
N SER A 96 18.47 -11.54 -35.32
CA SER A 96 19.56 -12.48 -35.61
C SER A 96 19.80 -12.56 -37.11
N ASN A 97 21.07 -12.59 -37.50
CA ASN A 97 21.47 -12.77 -38.89
C ASN A 97 21.07 -14.16 -39.42
N ARG A 98 20.60 -14.24 -40.67
CA ARG A 98 20.29 -15.52 -41.35
C ARG A 98 21.58 -16.29 -41.69
N GLY A 99 21.50 -17.57 -42.05
CA GLY A 99 22.67 -18.28 -42.59
C GLY A 99 23.18 -17.70 -43.91
N ILE A 100 24.49 -17.81 -44.14
CA ILE A 100 25.11 -17.54 -45.45
C ILE A 100 24.83 -18.75 -46.35
N ILE A 101 24.41 -18.52 -47.60
CA ILE A 101 24.16 -19.59 -48.58
C ILE A 101 25.32 -19.63 -49.56
N TYR A 102 25.93 -20.80 -49.70
CA TYR A 102 27.04 -21.07 -50.60
C TYR A 102 26.61 -21.99 -51.74
N ASP A 103 27.22 -21.82 -52.91
CA ASP A 103 27.17 -22.80 -54.00
C ASP A 103 28.12 -23.99 -53.71
N ARG A 104 28.05 -25.06 -54.52
CA ARG A 104 28.93 -26.24 -54.49
C ARG A 104 30.42 -25.90 -54.52
N ASN A 105 30.78 -24.74 -55.06
CA ASN A 105 32.15 -24.24 -55.16
C ASN A 105 32.55 -23.31 -53.99
N LYS A 106 31.74 -23.23 -52.92
CA LYS A 106 31.92 -22.31 -51.78
C LYS A 106 31.86 -20.82 -52.12
N ILE A 107 31.22 -20.46 -53.23
CA ILE A 107 30.96 -19.06 -53.58
C ILE A 107 29.70 -18.60 -52.87
N GLU A 108 29.75 -17.43 -52.24
CA GLU A 108 28.60 -16.85 -51.53
C GLU A 108 27.52 -16.42 -52.53
N LEU A 109 26.35 -17.04 -52.44
CA LEU A 109 25.17 -16.70 -53.25
C LEU A 109 24.29 -15.68 -52.55
N ALA A 110 24.19 -15.77 -51.22
CA ALA A 110 23.40 -14.85 -50.43
C ALA A 110 23.93 -14.69 -49.01
N TRP A 111 24.17 -13.45 -48.60
CA TRP A 111 24.74 -13.08 -47.30
C TRP A 111 24.01 -11.90 -46.68
N ASN A 112 24.40 -11.58 -45.45
CA ASN A 112 23.85 -10.52 -44.62
C ASN A 112 24.75 -9.29 -44.73
N LYS A 113 24.18 -8.14 -45.05
CA LYS A 113 24.89 -6.84 -45.06
C LYS A 113 24.26 -5.91 -44.03
N GLU A 114 25.07 -5.21 -43.25
CA GLU A 114 24.58 -4.22 -42.30
C GLU A 114 23.88 -3.07 -43.04
N GLY A 115 22.66 -2.73 -42.62
CA GLY A 115 21.93 -1.54 -43.08
C GLY A 115 22.39 -0.27 -42.37
N GLU A 116 22.14 0.89 -42.97
CA GLU A 116 22.54 2.20 -42.42
C GLU A 116 21.73 2.62 -41.18
N GLU A 117 20.52 2.08 -40.97
CA GLU A 117 19.72 2.31 -39.77
C GLU A 117 19.56 1.05 -38.90
N LEU A 118 19.82 1.24 -37.60
CA LEU A 118 19.56 0.38 -36.43
C LEU A 118 19.25 -1.11 -36.69
N SER A 119 20.20 -1.97 -36.27
CA SER A 119 20.05 -3.41 -36.00
C SER A 119 19.39 -4.25 -37.10
N THR A 120 19.23 -3.70 -38.30
CA THR A 120 18.56 -4.34 -39.42
C THR A 120 19.60 -4.76 -40.44
N THR A 121 19.64 -6.05 -40.70
CA THR A 121 20.51 -6.64 -41.69
C THR A 121 19.74 -6.82 -43.00
N ILE A 122 20.29 -6.28 -44.08
CA ILE A 122 19.73 -6.41 -45.43
C ILE A 122 20.27 -7.69 -46.07
N ARG A 123 19.41 -8.41 -46.80
CA ARG A 123 19.82 -9.57 -47.58
C ARG A 123 20.44 -9.11 -48.89
N THR A 124 21.67 -9.53 -49.15
CA THR A 124 22.36 -9.28 -50.42
C THR A 124 22.57 -10.59 -51.18
N TYR A 125 22.49 -10.52 -52.50
CA TYR A 125 22.63 -11.65 -53.41
C TYR A 125 23.79 -11.41 -54.35
N LEU A 126 24.41 -12.49 -54.81
CA LEU A 126 25.35 -12.44 -55.92
C LEU A 126 24.60 -11.92 -57.16
N SER A 127 25.12 -10.86 -57.79
CA SER A 127 24.51 -10.32 -59.01
C SER A 127 24.49 -11.42 -60.08
N PRO A 128 23.35 -11.66 -60.75
CA PRO A 128 23.36 -12.44 -61.98
C PRO A 128 24.18 -11.63 -62.99
N GLY A 129 25.35 -12.16 -63.36
CA GLY A 129 26.15 -11.67 -64.47
C GLY A 129 25.56 -12.10 -65.81
#